data_AF-A0A2M4CQ23-F1
#
_entry.id   AF-A0A2M4CQ23-F1
#
_cell.length_a   1.000
_cell.length_b   1.000
_cell.length_c   1.000
_cell.angle_alpha   90.00
_cell.angle_beta   90.00
_cell.angle_gamma   90.00
#
_symmetry.space_group_name_H-M   'P 1'
#
loop_
_entity.id
_entity.type
_entity.pdbx_description
1 polymer ?
#
loop_
_entity_poly.entity_id
_entity_poly.type
_entity_poly.pdbx_seq_one_letter_code
_entity_poly.pdbx_strand_id
1 'polypeptide(L)'
;IKMLYVLQTLILTNQHRTYGNWMNLSVESVQSFSDDLYRAVVQSSASESLFAAFEPVFHRHQNTFFQLFLRDPIVLDNWYRQKGSDERNPNKTVVDFCEHHMSEELRSDICLIRSYQISNRTTEMEKHIDCIFRGFRYITSSGLIDVSEILRDYQLVSSLNDTILTHVRDCSDNYASIEVPVIKRSLQMYTCLLEGTLADAFKEAFDYREIRSGNLSHMLHKLPYNREQTKLQILALDKAQCDDQQTQTGRHNSA
;
A
#
# COMPACT_ATOMS: atom_id res chain seq x y z
N ILE A 1 -26.62 32.47 -7.71
CA ILE A 1 -26.34 31.65 -6.51
C ILE A 1 -24.91 31.13 -6.68
N LYS A 2 -23.92 31.64 -5.93
CA LYS A 2 -22.57 31.07 -5.94
C LYS A 2 -22.62 29.76 -5.15
N MET A 3 -22.20 28.67 -5.76
CA MET A 3 -22.07 27.38 -5.08
C MET A 3 -20.86 27.47 -4.15
N LEU A 4 -21.10 27.51 -2.84
CA LEU A 4 -20.05 27.45 -1.83
C LEU A 4 -19.66 25.99 -1.65
N TYR A 5 -18.37 25.71 -1.75
CA TYR A 5 -17.85 24.38 -1.45
C TYR A 5 -17.72 24.23 0.07
N VAL A 6 -18.05 23.05 0.59
CA VAL A 6 -17.95 22.74 2.02
C VAL A 6 -16.99 21.57 2.18
N LEU A 7 -16.07 21.69 3.13
CA LEU A 7 -15.14 20.63 3.47
C LEU A 7 -15.87 19.51 4.24
N GLN A 8 -15.61 18.26 3.88
CA GLN A 8 -16.24 17.11 4.54
C GLN A 8 -15.66 16.91 5.94
N THR A 9 -16.51 16.97 6.97
CA THR A 9 -16.08 16.87 8.37
C THR A 9 -16.29 15.49 8.98
N LEU A 10 -17.13 14.65 8.36
CA LEU A 10 -17.44 13.30 8.85
C LEU A 10 -16.19 12.42 9.01
N ILE A 11 -15.15 12.68 8.20
CA ILE A 11 -13.86 11.99 8.31
C ILE A 11 -13.22 12.20 9.68
N LEU A 12 -13.38 13.36 10.32
CA LEU A 12 -12.79 13.65 11.64
C LEU A 12 -13.43 12.78 12.72
N THR A 13 -14.76 12.71 12.74
CA THR A 13 -15.51 11.88 13.69
C THR A 13 -15.26 10.39 13.45
N ASN A 14 -15.20 9.95 12.18
CA ASN A 14 -14.88 8.57 11.85
C ASN A 14 -13.46 8.20 12.28
N GLN A 15 -12.48 9.09 12.10
CA GLN A 15 -11.11 8.84 12.57
C GLN A 15 -11.02 8.78 14.08
N HIS A 16 -11.68 9.68 14.80
CA HIS A 16 -11.73 9.61 16.26
C HIS A 16 -12.42 8.33 16.75
N ARG A 17 -13.52 7.92 16.11
CA ARG A 17 -14.20 6.66 16.46
C ARG A 17 -13.30 5.44 16.24
N THR A 18 -12.56 5.41 15.14
CA THR A 18 -11.68 4.28 14.80
C THR A 18 -10.43 4.25 15.66
N TYR A 19 -9.81 5.41 15.94
CA TYR A 19 -8.47 5.50 16.54
C TYR A 19 -8.43 6.15 17.93
N GLY A 20 -9.58 6.51 18.50
CA GLY A 20 -9.70 7.31 19.73
C GLY A 20 -8.97 6.73 20.92
N ASN A 21 -8.88 5.39 21.00
CA ASN A 21 -8.24 4.68 22.11
C ASN A 21 -6.72 4.92 22.22
N TRP A 22 -6.07 5.41 21.16
CA TRP A 22 -4.61 5.64 21.15
C TRP A 22 -4.21 7.12 21.27
N MET A 23 -5.20 8.02 21.24
CA MET A 23 -4.99 9.47 21.24
C MET A 23 -5.54 10.11 22.51
N ASN A 24 -5.01 11.28 22.85
CA ASN A 24 -5.50 12.07 23.97
C ASN A 24 -6.34 13.24 23.45
N LEU A 25 -7.42 12.91 22.73
CA LEU A 25 -8.35 13.89 22.18
C LEU A 25 -9.75 13.71 22.77
N SER A 26 -10.27 14.80 23.31
CA SER A 26 -11.66 14.87 23.76
C SER A 26 -12.62 14.99 22.57
N VAL A 27 -13.86 14.56 22.76
CA VAL A 27 -14.92 14.69 21.74
C VAL A 27 -15.14 16.17 21.40
N GLU A 28 -15.04 17.07 22.38
CA GLU A 28 -15.18 18.51 22.21
C GLU A 28 -14.07 19.09 21.31
N SER A 29 -12.84 18.57 21.43
CA SER A 29 -11.71 19.01 20.58
C SER A 29 -11.94 18.63 19.12
N VAL A 30 -12.46 17.43 18.87
CA VAL A 30 -12.82 16.96 17.52
C VAL A 30 -14.02 17.74 16.97
N GLN A 31 -15.03 18.00 17.80
CA GLN A 31 -16.19 18.80 17.40
C GLN A 31 -15.81 20.24 17.07
N SER A 32 -14.95 20.87 17.88
CA SER A 32 -14.45 22.22 17.61
C SER A 32 -13.71 22.30 16.28
N PHE A 33 -12.87 21.31 15.96
CA PHE A 33 -12.21 21.22 14.67
C PHE A 33 -13.21 21.04 13.52
N SER A 34 -14.18 20.13 13.67
CA SER A 34 -15.26 19.91 12.70
C SER A 34 -16.05 21.19 12.42
N ASP A 35 -16.43 21.93 13.46
CA ASP A 35 -17.22 23.15 13.34
C ASP A 35 -16.47 24.27 12.61
N ASP A 36 -15.18 24.46 12.93
CA ASP A 36 -14.34 25.44 12.25
C ASP A 36 -14.09 25.07 10.79
N LEU A 37 -13.92 23.77 10.50
CA LEU A 37 -13.74 23.27 9.14
C LEU A 37 -15.01 23.43 8.30
N TYR A 38 -16.18 23.18 8.89
CA TYR A 38 -17.48 23.38 8.24
C TYR A 38 -17.75 24.85 7.89
N ARG A 39 -17.30 25.78 8.75
CA ARG A 39 -17.44 27.23 8.54
C ARG A 39 -16.42 27.83 7.58
N ALA A 40 -15.39 27.07 7.18
CA ALA A 40 -14.36 27.57 6.29
C ALA A 40 -14.96 27.93 4.91
N VAL A 41 -14.71 29.16 4.45
CA VAL A 41 -15.24 29.65 3.18
C VAL A 41 -14.36 29.19 2.03
N VAL A 42 -14.83 28.21 1.27
CA VAL A 42 -14.15 27.74 0.06
C VAL A 42 -14.77 28.38 -1.18
N GLN A 43 -14.01 29.24 -1.84
CA GLN A 43 -14.48 30.02 -2.99
C GLN A 43 -14.53 29.20 -4.28
N SER A 44 -13.63 28.21 -4.43
CA SER A 44 -13.57 27.31 -5.57
C SER A 44 -12.88 25.99 -5.21
N SER A 45 -12.98 24.99 -6.09
CA SER A 45 -12.25 23.72 -5.96
C SER A 45 -10.76 23.80 -6.37
N ALA A 46 -10.24 24.99 -6.70
CA ALA A 46 -8.82 25.17 -7.00
C ALA A 46 -7.96 24.96 -5.74
N SER A 47 -6.78 24.35 -5.90
CA SER A 47 -5.89 24.00 -4.78
C SER A 47 -5.53 25.19 -3.89
N GLU A 48 -5.26 26.35 -4.49
CA GLU A 48 -4.96 27.59 -3.74
C GLU A 48 -6.15 28.04 -2.89
N SER A 49 -7.37 27.98 -3.43
CA SER A 49 -8.58 28.34 -2.70
C SER A 49 -8.90 27.34 -1.57
N LEU A 50 -8.64 26.05 -1.79
CA LEU A 50 -8.80 25.02 -0.78
C LEU A 50 -7.78 25.21 0.35
N PHE A 51 -6.52 25.45 0.01
CA PHE A 51 -5.44 25.67 0.97
C PHE A 51 -5.69 26.93 1.81
N ALA A 52 -6.02 28.07 1.18
CA ALA A 52 -6.29 29.31 1.89
C ALA A 52 -7.47 29.21 2.86
N ALA A 53 -8.47 28.38 2.56
CA ALA A 53 -9.59 28.12 3.46
C ALA A 53 -9.20 27.17 4.62
N PHE A 54 -8.37 26.17 4.34
CA PHE A 54 -7.98 25.13 5.30
C PHE A 54 -6.88 25.58 6.27
N GLU A 55 -5.85 26.28 5.79
CA GLU A 55 -4.64 26.64 6.55
C GLU A 55 -4.94 27.33 7.89
N PRO A 56 -5.84 28.35 7.98
CA PRO A 56 -6.15 28.98 9.26
C PRO A 56 -6.82 28.03 10.25
N VAL A 57 -7.66 27.10 9.75
CA VAL A 57 -8.31 26.08 10.58
C VAL A 57 -7.26 25.08 11.08
N PHE A 58 -6.38 24.62 10.19
CA PHE A 58 -5.28 23.73 10.55
C PHE A 58 -4.40 24.32 11.65
N HIS A 59 -4.01 25.59 11.56
CA HIS A 59 -3.18 26.22 12.60
C HIS A 59 -3.85 26.26 13.98
N ARG A 60 -5.17 26.44 14.05
CA ARG A 60 -5.90 26.41 15.33
C ARG A 60 -6.04 24.99 15.90
N HIS A 61 -6.09 23.98 15.03
CA HIS A 61 -6.38 22.59 15.38
C HIS A 61 -5.20 21.64 15.11
N GLN A 62 -3.97 22.16 15.06
CA GLN A 62 -2.80 21.41 14.60
C GLN A 62 -2.54 20.15 15.43
N ASN A 63 -2.67 20.24 16.76
CA ASN A 63 -2.53 19.09 17.66
C ASN A 63 -3.63 18.04 17.39
N THR A 64 -4.89 18.47 17.31
CA THR A 64 -6.04 17.63 16.98
C THR A 64 -5.83 16.92 15.63
N PHE A 65 -5.36 17.66 14.62
CA PHE A 65 -5.08 17.13 13.29
C PHE A 65 -4.00 16.04 13.35
N PHE A 66 -2.84 16.31 13.96
CA PHE A 66 -1.75 15.34 13.97
C PHE A 66 -2.11 14.07 14.73
N GLN A 67 -2.86 14.16 15.83
CA GLN A 67 -3.32 12.96 16.54
C GLN A 67 -4.40 12.19 15.75
N LEU A 68 -5.41 12.87 15.18
CA LEU A 68 -6.48 12.22 14.40
C LEU A 68 -5.96 11.45 13.18
N PHE A 69 -4.92 11.96 12.52
CA PHE A 69 -4.36 11.38 11.31
C PHE A 69 -3.09 10.55 11.55
N LEU A 70 -2.85 10.12 12.79
CA LEU A 70 -1.72 9.25 13.19
C LEU A 70 -0.36 9.81 12.71
N ARG A 71 -0.19 11.11 12.88
CA ARG A 71 1.05 11.85 12.60
C ARG A 71 1.76 12.32 13.86
N ASP A 72 1.06 12.33 14.99
CA ASP A 72 1.69 12.47 16.30
C ASP A 72 2.51 11.20 16.61
N PRO A 73 3.82 11.33 16.92
CA PRO A 73 4.71 10.19 17.08
C PRO A 73 4.36 9.33 18.31
N ILE A 74 3.80 9.92 19.37
CA ILE A 74 3.42 9.18 20.58
C ILE A 74 2.17 8.35 20.28
N VAL A 75 1.16 8.95 19.64
CA VAL A 75 -0.06 8.24 19.23
C VAL A 75 0.27 7.11 18.25
N LEU A 76 1.11 7.39 17.25
CA LEU A 76 1.51 6.40 16.25
C LEU A 76 2.27 5.22 16.88
N ASP A 77 3.19 5.49 17.80
CA ASP A 77 3.96 4.46 18.49
C ASP A 77 3.07 3.62 19.44
N ASN A 78 2.14 4.23 20.17
CA ASN A 78 1.16 3.51 20.96
C ASN A 78 0.29 2.58 20.10
N TRP A 79 -0.13 3.04 18.93
CA TRP A 79 -0.91 2.25 17.98
C TRP A 79 -0.11 1.04 17.47
N TYR A 80 1.13 1.25 17.00
CA TYR A 80 1.99 0.16 16.55
C TYR A 80 2.34 -0.82 17.68
N ARG A 81 2.62 -0.36 18.90
CA ARG A 81 2.90 -1.24 20.04
C ARG A 81 1.74 -2.16 20.38
N GLN A 82 0.49 -1.70 20.23
CA GLN A 82 -0.68 -2.55 20.46
C GLN A 82 -0.98 -3.47 19.28
N LYS A 83 -0.86 -2.96 18.05
CA LYS A 83 -1.16 -3.74 16.84
C LYS A 83 -0.13 -4.83 16.54
N GLY A 84 1.13 -4.61 16.91
CA GLY A 84 2.19 -5.60 16.75
C GLY A 84 2.35 -6.04 15.31
N SER A 85 2.35 -7.35 15.08
CA SER A 85 2.56 -7.96 13.77
C SER A 85 1.41 -7.73 12.79
N ASP A 86 0.20 -7.42 13.26
CA ASP A 86 -1.00 -7.29 12.41
C ASP A 86 -0.96 -6.06 11.49
N GLU A 87 -0.02 -5.13 11.72
CA GLU A 87 0.14 -3.91 10.95
C GLU A 87 1.56 -3.77 10.41
N ARG A 88 1.68 -3.30 9.17
CA ARG A 88 3.00 -3.15 8.53
C ARG A 88 3.78 -2.01 9.17
N ASN A 89 4.94 -2.35 9.74
CA ASN A 89 5.92 -1.36 10.22
C ASN A 89 6.50 -0.53 9.05
N PRO A 90 6.82 0.76 9.26
CA PRO A 90 7.28 1.64 8.18
C PRO A 90 8.55 1.19 7.46
N ASN A 91 9.44 0.48 8.15
CA ASN A 91 10.71 -0.06 7.66
C ASN A 91 10.61 -1.48 7.09
N LYS A 92 9.43 -2.09 7.12
CA LYS A 92 9.18 -3.44 6.59
C LYS A 92 8.60 -3.33 5.18
N THR A 93 9.09 -4.10 4.21
CA THR A 93 8.47 -4.08 2.87
C THR A 93 7.04 -4.63 2.95
N VAL A 94 6.19 -4.25 1.99
CA VAL A 94 4.84 -4.82 1.88
C VAL A 94 4.91 -6.32 1.64
N VAL A 95 5.84 -6.78 0.81
CA VAL A 95 6.01 -8.20 0.49
C VAL A 95 6.40 -8.98 1.74
N ASP A 96 7.43 -8.55 2.47
CA ASP A 96 7.86 -9.17 3.74
C ASP A 96 6.73 -9.15 4.80
N PHE A 97 5.91 -8.10 4.84
CA PHE A 97 4.73 -8.09 5.70
C PHE A 97 3.69 -9.15 5.29
N CYS A 98 3.41 -9.29 4.00
CA CYS A 98 2.46 -10.28 3.50
C CYS A 98 2.99 -11.72 3.60
N GLU A 99 4.30 -11.93 3.43
CA GLU A 99 4.98 -13.22 3.65
C GLU A 99 4.93 -13.65 5.11
N HIS A 100 5.05 -12.72 6.05
CA HIS A 100 4.91 -13.02 7.48
C HIS A 100 3.52 -13.55 7.85
N HIS A 101 2.49 -13.22 7.07
CA HIS A 101 1.11 -13.65 7.28
C HIS A 101 0.67 -14.77 6.33
N MET A 102 1.58 -15.30 5.51
CA MET A 102 1.23 -16.39 4.61
C MET A 102 1.08 -17.71 5.37
N SER A 103 0.29 -18.62 4.80
CA SER A 103 0.11 -19.98 5.33
C SER A 103 1.42 -20.77 5.34
N GLU A 104 1.49 -21.80 6.19
CA GLU A 104 2.65 -22.72 6.21
C GLU A 104 2.88 -23.40 4.86
N GLU A 105 1.80 -23.68 4.10
CA GLU A 105 1.88 -24.22 2.73
C GLU A 105 2.67 -23.29 1.80
N LEU A 106 2.36 -22.00 1.80
CA LEU A 106 3.10 -21.04 1.00
C LEU A 106 4.51 -20.80 1.53
N ARG A 107 4.69 -20.85 2.86
CA ARG A 107 5.99 -20.70 3.50
C ARG A 107 6.98 -21.78 3.05
N SER A 108 6.52 -23.01 2.82
CA SER A 108 7.39 -24.06 2.27
C SER A 108 7.85 -23.80 0.83
N ASP A 109 7.13 -22.94 0.09
CA ASP A 109 7.44 -22.61 -1.30
C ASP A 109 7.98 -21.18 -1.47
N ILE A 110 8.33 -20.47 -0.38
CA ILE A 110 8.68 -19.04 -0.44
C ILE A 110 9.79 -18.73 -1.44
N CYS A 111 10.81 -19.60 -1.56
CA CYS A 111 11.87 -19.41 -2.54
C CYS A 111 11.38 -19.50 -3.99
N LEU A 112 10.42 -20.36 -4.27
CA LEU A 112 9.79 -20.44 -5.59
C LEU A 112 8.93 -19.21 -5.84
N ILE A 113 8.14 -18.79 -4.85
CA ILE A 113 7.27 -17.62 -4.92
C ILE A 113 8.07 -16.35 -5.20
N ARG A 114 9.16 -16.12 -4.44
CA ARG A 114 10.06 -14.96 -4.64
C ARG A 114 10.82 -15.01 -5.97
N SER A 115 10.99 -16.20 -6.56
CA SER A 115 11.48 -16.35 -7.93
C SER A 115 10.40 -16.20 -9.02
N TYR A 116 9.22 -15.70 -8.65
CA TYR A 116 8.05 -15.51 -9.53
C TYR A 116 7.48 -16.81 -10.13
N GLN A 117 7.70 -17.96 -9.48
CA GLN A 117 7.15 -19.25 -9.89
C GLN A 117 5.84 -19.54 -9.16
N ILE A 118 4.71 -19.28 -9.83
CA ILE A 118 3.38 -19.56 -9.29
C ILE A 118 2.86 -20.88 -9.88
N SER A 119 3.20 -22.00 -9.26
CA SER A 119 2.77 -23.34 -9.71
C SER A 119 1.37 -23.70 -9.20
N ASN A 120 0.97 -23.20 -8.02
CA ASN A 120 -0.27 -23.54 -7.35
C ASN A 120 -1.16 -22.30 -7.15
N ARG A 121 -2.30 -22.25 -7.86
CA ARG A 121 -3.32 -21.20 -7.73
C ARG A 121 -4.30 -21.54 -6.60
N THR A 122 -3.78 -21.67 -5.38
CA THR A 122 -4.57 -22.01 -4.18
C THR A 122 -5.22 -20.76 -3.60
N THR A 123 -6.24 -20.94 -2.76
CA THR A 123 -6.87 -19.84 -2.01
C THR A 123 -5.85 -19.07 -1.15
N GLU A 124 -4.83 -19.75 -0.63
CA GLU A 124 -3.77 -19.09 0.15
C GLU A 124 -2.87 -18.22 -0.74
N MET A 125 -2.55 -18.66 -1.95
CA MET A 125 -1.88 -17.83 -2.96
C MET A 125 -2.72 -16.62 -3.36
N GLU A 126 -4.03 -16.79 -3.55
CA GLU A 126 -4.96 -15.68 -3.82
C GLU A 126 -4.92 -14.63 -2.70
N LYS A 127 -4.97 -15.05 -1.43
CA LYS A 127 -4.87 -14.14 -0.28
C LYS A 127 -3.52 -13.43 -0.20
N HIS A 128 -2.43 -14.16 -0.42
CA HIS A 128 -1.08 -13.60 -0.35
C HIS A 128 -0.86 -12.51 -1.42
N ILE A 129 -1.23 -12.79 -2.67
CA ILE A 129 -1.13 -11.80 -3.75
C ILE A 129 -2.12 -10.65 -3.54
N ASP A 130 -3.33 -10.89 -3.01
CA ASP A 130 -4.27 -9.83 -2.64
C ASP A 130 -3.69 -8.90 -1.56
N CYS A 131 -3.00 -9.44 -0.55
CA CYS A 131 -2.29 -8.65 0.45
C CYS A 131 -1.27 -7.71 -0.21
N ILE A 132 -0.43 -8.24 -1.11
CA ILE A 132 0.59 -7.45 -1.79
C ILE A 132 -0.05 -6.39 -2.70
N PHE A 133 -1.06 -6.76 -3.49
CA PHE A 133 -1.74 -5.84 -4.41
C PHE A 133 -2.42 -4.69 -3.67
N ARG A 134 -3.07 -4.95 -2.53
CA ARG A 134 -3.63 -3.90 -1.68
C ARG A 134 -2.52 -3.06 -1.04
N GLY A 135 -1.44 -3.68 -0.57
CA GLY A 135 -0.28 -2.98 -0.04
C GLY A 135 0.43 -2.11 -1.09
N PHE A 136 0.39 -2.47 -2.36
CA PHE A 136 0.86 -1.66 -3.48
C PHE A 136 -0.22 -0.77 -4.10
N ARG A 137 -1.45 -0.82 -3.60
CA ARG A 137 -2.58 -0.02 -4.11
C ARG A 137 -2.86 -0.30 -5.61
N TYR A 138 -2.40 -1.44 -6.11
CA TYR A 138 -2.81 -1.99 -7.41
C TYR A 138 -4.27 -2.40 -7.42
N ILE A 139 -4.89 -2.47 -6.24
CA ILE A 139 -6.33 -2.60 -6.06
C ILE A 139 -6.86 -1.43 -5.24
N THR A 140 -7.93 -0.82 -5.73
CA THR A 140 -8.65 0.27 -5.07
C THR A 140 -9.34 -0.22 -3.79
N SER A 141 -9.77 0.72 -2.94
CA SER A 141 -10.60 0.38 -1.77
C SER A 141 -11.93 -0.30 -2.14
N SER A 142 -12.43 -0.10 -3.36
CA SER A 142 -13.61 -0.78 -3.90
C SER A 142 -13.33 -2.17 -4.50
N GLY A 143 -12.07 -2.62 -4.51
CA GLY A 143 -11.69 -3.94 -5.00
C GLY A 143 -11.50 -4.02 -6.52
N LEU A 144 -11.31 -2.89 -7.20
CA LEU A 144 -11.03 -2.84 -8.64
C LEU A 144 -9.53 -2.71 -8.89
N ILE A 145 -9.05 -3.21 -10.03
CA ILE A 145 -7.66 -3.02 -10.47
C ILE A 145 -7.41 -1.54 -10.77
N ASP A 146 -6.36 -0.98 -10.15
CA ASP A 146 -5.87 0.37 -10.44
C ASP A 146 -4.74 0.28 -11.47
N VAL A 147 -5.12 0.31 -12.75
CA VAL A 147 -4.18 0.31 -13.88
C VAL A 147 -3.21 1.50 -13.79
N SER A 148 -3.64 2.63 -13.24
CA SER A 148 -2.78 3.82 -13.16
C SER A 148 -1.64 3.63 -12.17
N GLU A 149 -1.89 2.98 -11.04
CA GLU A 149 -0.87 2.69 -10.03
C GLU A 149 0.14 1.64 -10.52
N ILE A 150 -0.30 0.65 -11.30
CA ILE A 150 0.60 -0.34 -11.93
C ILE A 150 1.49 0.35 -12.96
N LEU A 151 0.91 1.13 -13.88
CA LEU A 151 1.67 1.85 -14.92
C LEU A 151 2.64 2.88 -14.35
N ARG A 152 2.29 3.49 -13.21
CA ARG A 152 3.19 4.37 -12.48
C ARG A 152 4.49 3.67 -12.11
N ASP A 153 4.45 2.40 -11.72
CA ASP A 153 5.65 1.65 -11.34
C ASP A 153 6.49 1.23 -12.55
N TYR A 154 5.86 0.90 -13.69
CA TYR A 154 6.59 0.72 -14.95
C TYR A 154 7.34 1.99 -15.37
N GLN A 155 6.69 3.16 -15.23
CA GLN A 155 7.29 4.45 -15.57
C GLN A 155 8.51 4.81 -14.70
N LEU A 156 8.57 4.26 -13.48
CA LEU A 156 9.68 4.53 -12.56
C LEU A 156 10.96 3.76 -12.91
N VAL A 157 10.85 2.64 -13.63
CA VAL A 157 12.00 1.81 -14.02
C VAL A 157 12.36 1.95 -15.50
N SER A 158 11.40 2.36 -16.33
CA SER A 158 11.56 2.46 -17.77
C SER A 158 10.61 3.50 -18.38
N SER A 159 10.81 3.83 -19.66
CA SER A 159 9.84 4.66 -20.38
C SER A 159 8.61 3.83 -20.77
N LEU A 160 7.41 4.37 -20.49
CA LEU A 160 6.17 3.75 -20.96
C LEU A 160 6.09 3.79 -22.49
N ASN A 161 5.60 2.70 -23.07
CA ASN A 161 5.27 2.61 -24.49
C ASN A 161 3.87 1.99 -24.66
N ASP A 162 3.32 2.10 -25.86
CA ASP A 162 1.97 1.63 -26.16
C ASP A 162 1.79 0.12 -25.95
N THR A 163 2.86 -0.66 -26.12
CA THR A 163 2.83 -2.11 -25.86
C THR A 163 2.60 -2.42 -24.39
N ILE A 164 3.32 -1.74 -23.48
CA ILE A 164 3.12 -1.88 -22.02
C ILE A 164 1.73 -1.39 -21.63
N LEU A 165 1.31 -0.22 -22.13
CA LEU A 165 -0.01 0.35 -21.83
C LEU A 165 -1.15 -0.60 -22.24
N THR A 166 -1.06 -1.17 -23.44
CA THR A 166 -2.05 -2.10 -23.97
C THR A 166 -2.06 -3.39 -23.16
N HIS A 167 -0.90 -4.00 -22.91
CA HIS A 167 -0.81 -5.25 -22.15
C HIS A 167 -1.39 -5.12 -20.73
N VAL A 168 -1.05 -4.06 -19.99
CA VAL A 168 -1.58 -3.86 -18.63
C VAL A 168 -3.11 -3.66 -18.66
N ARG A 169 -3.65 -2.97 -19.66
CA ARG A 169 -5.10 -2.79 -19.82
C ARG A 169 -5.78 -4.10 -20.18
N ASP A 170 -5.24 -4.86 -21.13
CA ASP A 170 -5.78 -6.15 -21.53
C ASP A 170 -5.82 -7.13 -20.34
N CYS A 171 -4.75 -7.16 -19.53
CA CYS A 171 -4.72 -7.94 -18.29
C CYS A 171 -5.81 -7.49 -17.31
N SER A 172 -6.08 -6.19 -17.19
CA SER A 172 -7.15 -5.68 -16.31
C SER A 172 -8.55 -5.99 -16.84
N ASP A 173 -8.79 -5.77 -18.13
CA ASP A 173 -10.10 -5.90 -18.77
C ASP A 173 -10.61 -7.34 -18.75
N ASN A 174 -9.71 -8.32 -18.88
CA ASN A 174 -10.03 -9.73 -18.75
C ASN A 174 -10.63 -10.11 -17.38
N TYR A 175 -10.41 -9.28 -16.34
CA TYR A 175 -10.82 -9.58 -14.96
C TYR A 175 -11.62 -8.44 -14.30
N ALA A 176 -12.10 -7.48 -15.10
CA ALA A 176 -12.86 -6.31 -14.65
C ALA A 176 -14.33 -6.62 -14.29
N SER A 177 -14.80 -7.86 -14.47
CA SER A 177 -16.16 -8.23 -14.06
C SER A 177 -16.31 -8.20 -12.54
N ILE A 178 -17.34 -7.47 -12.07
CA ILE A 178 -17.74 -7.40 -10.65
C ILE A 178 -18.03 -8.81 -10.08
N GLU A 179 -18.29 -9.79 -10.94
CA GLU A 179 -18.62 -11.18 -10.59
C GLU A 179 -17.42 -11.99 -10.11
N VAL A 180 -16.18 -11.58 -10.44
CA VAL A 180 -14.97 -12.26 -9.95
C VAL A 180 -14.68 -11.81 -8.52
N PRO A 181 -14.52 -12.71 -7.52
CA PRO A 181 -14.12 -12.33 -6.17
C PRO A 181 -12.80 -11.53 -6.18
N VAL A 182 -12.72 -10.46 -5.36
CA VAL A 182 -11.58 -9.54 -5.39
C VAL A 182 -10.23 -10.25 -5.23
N ILE A 183 -10.13 -11.21 -4.30
CA ILE A 183 -8.90 -11.98 -4.06
C ILE A 183 -8.40 -12.72 -5.32
N LYS A 184 -9.33 -13.14 -6.20
CA LYS A 184 -8.99 -13.83 -7.45
C LYS A 184 -8.49 -12.86 -8.51
N ARG A 185 -9.01 -11.62 -8.53
CA ARG A 185 -8.57 -10.57 -9.47
C ARG A 185 -7.10 -10.26 -9.27
N SER A 186 -6.63 -10.19 -8.01
CA SER A 186 -5.23 -9.94 -7.65
C SER A 186 -4.30 -10.97 -8.27
N LEU A 187 -4.58 -12.26 -8.02
CA LEU A 187 -3.76 -13.35 -8.55
C LEU A 187 -3.84 -13.45 -10.08
N GLN A 188 -5.01 -13.25 -10.67
CA GLN A 188 -5.20 -13.27 -12.12
C GLN A 188 -4.42 -12.14 -12.81
N MET A 189 -4.52 -10.92 -12.28
CA MET A 189 -3.75 -9.78 -12.79
C MET A 189 -2.25 -10.03 -12.65
N TYR A 190 -1.79 -10.47 -11.47
CA TYR A 190 -0.39 -10.82 -11.23
C TYR A 190 0.13 -11.86 -12.23
N THR A 191 -0.65 -12.92 -12.46
CA THR A 191 -0.25 -13.98 -13.38
C THR A 191 -0.21 -13.50 -14.82
N CYS A 192 -1.20 -12.71 -15.25
CA CYS A 192 -1.22 -12.14 -16.61
C CYS A 192 0.00 -11.25 -16.88
N LEU A 193 0.40 -10.42 -15.91
CA LEU A 193 1.58 -9.56 -16.02
C LEU A 193 2.91 -10.33 -16.04
N LEU A 194 2.93 -11.56 -15.54
CA LEU A 194 4.09 -12.45 -15.57
C LEU A 194 4.18 -13.31 -16.84
N GLU A 195 3.17 -13.25 -17.71
CA GLU A 195 3.14 -14.02 -18.94
C GLU A 195 3.72 -13.23 -20.12
N GLY A 196 4.40 -13.95 -21.03
CA GLY A 196 4.88 -13.39 -22.29
C GLY A 196 6.16 -12.57 -22.19
N THR A 197 6.37 -11.69 -23.17
CA THR A 197 7.64 -10.97 -23.40
C THR A 197 7.85 -9.77 -22.49
N LEU A 198 6.80 -9.32 -21.78
CA LEU A 198 6.86 -8.18 -20.86
C LEU A 198 7.07 -8.58 -19.40
N ALA A 199 7.15 -9.88 -19.11
CA ALA A 199 7.31 -10.41 -17.75
C ALA A 199 8.53 -9.82 -17.03
N ASP A 200 9.66 -9.65 -17.72
CA ASP A 200 10.87 -9.09 -17.10
C ASP A 200 10.72 -7.60 -16.77
N ALA A 201 9.97 -6.84 -17.59
CA ALA A 201 9.66 -5.45 -17.29
C ALA A 201 8.72 -5.34 -16.08
N PHE A 202 7.76 -6.26 -15.96
CA PHE A 202 6.90 -6.35 -14.78
C PHE A 202 7.70 -6.66 -13.51
N LYS A 203 8.53 -7.70 -13.53
CA LYS A 203 9.38 -8.09 -12.38
C LYS A 203 10.26 -6.93 -11.93
N GLU A 204 10.89 -6.22 -12.87
CA GLU A 204 11.73 -5.07 -12.56
C GLU A 204 10.96 -3.92 -11.89
N ALA A 205 9.75 -3.61 -12.38
CA ALA A 205 8.88 -2.62 -11.76
C ALA A 205 8.39 -3.06 -10.37
N PHE A 206 8.05 -4.34 -10.22
CA PHE A 206 7.54 -4.93 -8.98
C PHE A 206 8.62 -5.02 -7.89
N ASP A 207 9.82 -5.46 -8.23
CA ASP A 207 11.00 -5.44 -7.38
C ASP A 207 11.29 -4.03 -6.87
N TYR A 208 11.30 -3.04 -7.77
CA TYR A 208 11.54 -1.66 -7.37
C TYR A 208 10.40 -1.11 -6.48
N ARG A 209 9.16 -1.59 -6.68
CA ARG A 209 8.03 -1.27 -5.80
C ARG A 209 8.19 -1.86 -4.41
N GLU A 210 8.67 -3.10 -4.28
CA GLU A 210 8.99 -3.71 -2.98
C GLU A 210 10.01 -2.86 -2.21
N ILE A 211 11.14 -2.49 -2.84
CA ILE A 211 12.18 -1.68 -2.20
C ILE A 211 11.62 -0.34 -1.70
N ARG A 212 10.87 0.37 -2.54
CA ARG A 212 10.25 1.64 -2.15
C ARG A 212 9.20 1.49 -1.05
N SER A 213 8.58 0.33 -0.91
CA SER A 213 7.57 0.08 0.12
C SER A 213 8.18 -0.02 1.52
N GLY A 214 9.42 -0.51 1.64
CA GLY A 214 10.14 -0.59 2.91
C GLY A 214 10.91 0.68 3.29
N ASN A 215 11.01 1.65 2.38
CA ASN A 215 11.76 2.88 2.63
C ASN A 215 11.01 4.11 2.12
N LEU A 216 10.29 4.76 3.03
CA LEU A 216 9.52 5.99 2.75
C LEU A 216 10.40 7.14 2.24
N SER A 217 11.71 7.11 2.46
CA SER A 217 12.67 8.09 1.93
C SER A 217 12.70 8.12 0.40
N HIS A 218 12.42 7.00 -0.27
CA HIS A 218 12.31 6.98 -1.74
C HIS A 218 11.18 7.89 -2.24
N MET A 219 10.06 7.95 -1.49
CA MET A 219 8.95 8.82 -1.85
C MET A 219 9.25 10.29 -1.54
N LEU A 220 9.94 10.57 -0.43
CA LEU A 220 10.25 11.93 0.00
C LEU A 220 11.35 12.58 -0.83
N HIS A 221 12.41 11.84 -1.16
CA HIS A 221 13.59 12.39 -1.82
C HIS A 221 13.66 12.15 -3.33
N LYS A 222 12.65 11.47 -3.90
CA LYS A 222 12.59 11.12 -5.35
C LYS A 222 13.90 10.50 -5.83
N LEU A 223 14.43 9.55 -5.06
CA LEU A 223 15.69 8.89 -5.40
C LEU A 223 15.59 8.26 -6.79
N PRO A 224 16.60 8.44 -7.66
CA PRO A 224 16.57 7.89 -9.00
C PRO A 224 16.58 6.37 -8.96
N TYR A 225 15.94 5.74 -9.94
CA TYR A 225 15.99 4.30 -10.10
C TYR A 225 17.43 3.84 -10.41
N ASN A 226 17.85 2.75 -9.75
CA ASN A 226 19.13 2.08 -10.01
C ASN A 226 18.88 0.57 -10.05
N ARG A 227 19.03 -0.01 -11.25
CA ARG A 227 18.75 -1.42 -11.51
C ARG A 227 19.62 -2.38 -10.70
N GLU A 228 20.93 -2.14 -10.69
CA GLU A 228 21.88 -3.01 -10.00
C GLU A 228 21.69 -2.94 -8.48
N GLN A 229 21.46 -1.75 -7.94
CA GLN A 229 21.18 -1.58 -6.52
C GLN A 229 19.84 -2.22 -6.12
N THR A 230 18.84 -2.19 -7.00
CA THR A 230 17.53 -2.81 -6.76
C THR A 230 17.69 -4.34 -6.71
N LYS A 231 18.35 -4.92 -7.72
CA LYS A 231 18.66 -6.37 -7.74
C LYS A 231 19.40 -6.84 -6.50
N LEU A 232 20.43 -6.10 -6.08
CA LEU A 232 21.19 -6.45 -4.87
C LEU A 232 20.33 -6.44 -3.60
N GLN A 233 19.43 -5.47 -3.47
CA GLN A 233 18.52 -5.40 -2.33
C GLN A 233 17.48 -6.53 -2.34
N ILE A 234 16.91 -6.84 -3.51
CA ILE A 234 15.98 -7.96 -3.66
C ILE A 234 16.66 -9.29 -3.33
N LEU A 235 17.87 -9.53 -3.87
CA LEU A 235 18.64 -10.73 -3.53
C LEU A 235 18.91 -10.86 -2.04
N ALA A 236 19.15 -9.75 -1.33
CA ALA A 236 19.31 -9.76 0.11
C ALA A 236 18.02 -10.12 0.85
N LEU A 237 16.87 -9.61 0.39
CA LEU A 237 15.55 -9.95 0.94
C LEU A 237 15.19 -11.42 0.65
N ASP A 238 15.40 -11.89 -0.58
CA ASP A 238 15.18 -13.27 -0.99
C ASP A 238 16.00 -14.24 -0.15
N LYS A 239 17.29 -13.94 0.02
CA LYS A 239 18.19 -14.75 0.85
C LYS A 239 17.71 -14.80 2.30
N ALA A 240 17.31 -13.67 2.89
CA ALA A 240 16.82 -13.64 4.25
C ALA A 240 15.60 -14.55 4.44
N GLN A 241 14.63 -14.50 3.54
CA GLN A 241 13.42 -15.32 3.61
C GLN A 241 13.70 -16.82 3.34
N CYS A 242 14.54 -17.12 2.36
CA CYS A 242 14.90 -18.49 2.00
C CYS A 242 15.77 -19.20 3.03
N ASP A 243 16.74 -18.49 3.64
CA ASP A 243 17.62 -19.06 4.65
C ASP A 243 16.87 -19.28 5.98
N ASP A 244 15.89 -18.42 6.30
CA ASP A 244 15.00 -18.60 7.46
C ASP A 244 14.19 -19.90 7.36
N GLN A 245 13.75 -20.28 6.15
CA GLN A 245 13.08 -21.56 5.89
C GLN A 245 14.00 -22.77 6.17
N GLN A 246 15.27 -22.70 5.78
CA GLN A 246 16.25 -23.78 6.04
C GLN A 246 16.51 -23.96 7.54
N THR A 247 16.50 -22.85 8.29
CA THR A 247 16.70 -22.89 9.74
C THR A 247 15.49 -23.47 10.49
N GLN A 248 14.26 -23.19 10.04
CA GLN A 248 13.04 -23.75 10.63
C GLN A 248 12.86 -25.25 10.33
N THR A 249 13.20 -25.69 9.11
CA THR A 249 13.15 -27.12 8.75
C THR A 249 14.23 -27.95 9.48
N GLY A 250 15.41 -27.39 9.72
CA GLY A 250 16.46 -28.03 10.54
C GLY A 250 16.08 -28.24 12.01
N ARG A 251 15.25 -27.36 12.59
CA ARG A 251 14.76 -27.51 13.98
C ARG A 251 13.69 -28.58 14.11
N HIS A 252 12.84 -28.78 13.11
CA HIS A 252 11.82 -29.85 13.13
C HIS A 252 12.40 -31.25 12.94
N ASN A 253 13.55 -31.39 12.28
CA ASN A 253 14.23 -32.68 12.12
C ASN A 253 15.18 -33.05 13.28
N SER A 254 15.23 -32.23 14.33
CA SER A 254 16.12 -32.40 15.48
C SER A 254 15.36 -32.65 16.81
N ALA A 255 14.08 -33.01 16.73
CA ALA A 255 13.23 -33.33 17.89
C ALA A 255 12.77 -34.80 17.86
#